data_AF-A0A974PVL5-F1
#
_entry.id   AF-A0A974PVL5-F1
#
_cell.length_a   1.000
_cell.length_b   1.000
_cell.length_c   1.000
_cell.angle_alpha   90.00
_cell.angle_beta   90.00
_cell.angle_gamma   90.00
#
_symmetry.space_group_name_H-M   'P 1'
#
loop_
_entity.id
_entity.type
_entity.pdbx_description
1 polymer ?
#
loop_
_entity_poly.entity_id
_entity_poly.type
_entity_poly.pdbx_seq_one_letter_code
_entity_poly.pdbx_strand_id
1 'polypeptide(L)'
;MPVAVMVLTALFFAIVLPKEGKRDLVLVLAAFSMLGLVTGYLTGFSRSPAVGAVLPAVLSLVAGMAVFLMGKDAASRTIVALSVLIFSISLVLGTGWGATMRQTAEDYATSETVLKQRALVEAEIREFREALGLPARFEVETNTKSTE
;
A
#
# COMPACT_ATOMS: atom_id res chain seq x y z
N MET A 1 -1.57 -10.21 -10.52
CA MET A 1 -2.46 -10.19 -11.70
C MET A 1 -3.79 -10.96 -11.46
N PRO A 2 -3.83 -12.25 -11.11
CA PRO A 2 -5.11 -12.99 -11.03
C PRO A 2 -6.01 -12.57 -9.86
N VAL A 3 -5.44 -12.09 -8.75
CA VAL A 3 -6.20 -11.81 -7.51
C VAL A 3 -7.02 -10.53 -7.60
N ALA A 4 -6.51 -9.48 -8.25
CA ALA A 4 -7.30 -8.25 -8.46
C ALA A 4 -8.43 -8.50 -9.45
N VAL A 5 -8.18 -9.31 -10.48
CA VAL A 5 -9.22 -9.71 -11.42
C VAL A 5 -10.29 -10.52 -10.69
N MET A 6 -9.92 -11.45 -9.79
CA MET A 6 -10.88 -12.18 -8.97
C MET A 6 -11.67 -11.28 -8.01
N VAL A 7 -11.02 -10.34 -7.33
CA VAL A 7 -11.68 -9.39 -6.42
C VAL A 7 -12.58 -8.44 -7.20
N LEU A 8 -12.15 -7.92 -8.35
CA LEU A 8 -12.96 -7.08 -9.24
C LEU A 8 -14.15 -7.86 -9.81
N THR A 9 -13.96 -9.13 -10.21
CA THR A 9 -15.08 -9.96 -10.69
C THR A 9 -16.05 -10.32 -9.59
N ALA A 10 -15.59 -10.58 -8.36
CA ALA A 10 -16.45 -10.84 -7.21
C ALA A 10 -17.22 -9.58 -6.77
N LEU A 11 -16.56 -8.41 -6.81
CA LEU A 11 -17.18 -7.11 -6.57
C LEU A 11 -18.23 -6.80 -7.64
N PHE A 12 -17.90 -7.04 -8.91
CA PHE A 12 -18.80 -6.87 -10.06
C PHE A 12 -20.02 -7.79 -9.94
N PHE A 13 -19.83 -9.06 -9.53
CA PHE A 13 -20.92 -10.00 -9.29
C PHE A 13 -21.80 -9.60 -8.10
N ALA A 14 -21.20 -9.08 -7.02
CA ALA A 14 -21.93 -8.58 -5.85
C ALA A 14 -22.74 -7.30 -6.15
N ILE A 15 -22.27 -6.46 -7.07
CA ILE A 15 -22.95 -5.24 -7.53
C ILE A 15 -24.09 -5.55 -8.51
N VAL A 16 -23.93 -6.56 -9.36
CA VAL A 16 -24.89 -6.93 -10.41
C VAL A 16 -26.10 -7.73 -9.87
N LEU A 17 -26.06 -8.23 -8.62
CA LEU A 17 -27.12 -9.07 -8.03
C LEU A 17 -27.55 -8.61 -6.63
N PRO A 18 -28.27 -7.49 -6.49
CA PRO A 18 -29.49 -7.60 -5.69
C PRO A 18 -30.71 -6.84 -6.23
N LYS A 19 -31.85 -7.54 -6.20
CA LYS A 19 -33.20 -6.98 -6.33
C LYS A 19 -33.50 -5.97 -5.22
N GLU A 20 -34.38 -5.04 -5.55
CA GLU A 20 -34.81 -3.84 -4.81
C GLU A 20 -34.75 -3.99 -3.28
N GLY A 21 -33.87 -3.22 -2.62
CA GLY A 21 -33.77 -3.13 -1.15
C GLY A 21 -32.37 -3.31 -0.53
N LYS A 22 -31.37 -3.83 -1.26
CA LYS A 22 -30.01 -4.06 -0.72
C LYS A 22 -28.88 -3.27 -1.39
N ARG A 23 -29.21 -2.31 -2.25
CA ARG A 23 -28.21 -1.49 -2.97
C ARG A 23 -27.28 -0.74 -2.04
N ASP A 24 -27.82 -0.07 -1.02
CA ASP A 24 -27.03 0.75 -0.11
C ASP A 24 -26.00 -0.08 0.66
N LEU A 25 -26.38 -1.30 1.07
CA LEU A 25 -25.50 -2.23 1.74
C LEU A 25 -24.34 -2.66 0.85
N VAL A 26 -24.60 -2.97 -0.42
CA VAL A 26 -23.55 -3.36 -1.37
C VAL A 26 -22.59 -2.21 -1.64
N LEU A 27 -23.11 -0.97 -1.78
CA LEU A 27 -22.29 0.22 -1.97
C LEU A 27 -21.36 0.46 -0.76
N VAL A 28 -21.88 0.30 0.46
CA VAL A 28 -21.07 0.44 1.68
C VAL A 28 -20.00 -0.64 1.73
N LEU A 29 -20.34 -1.91 1.49
CA LEU A 29 -19.36 -3.01 1.50
C LEU A 29 -18.27 -2.80 0.43
N ALA A 30 -18.65 -2.36 -0.77
CA ALA A 30 -17.70 -2.07 -1.85
C ALA A 30 -16.78 -0.89 -1.52
N ALA A 31 -17.31 0.18 -0.91
CA ALA A 31 -16.51 1.31 -0.47
C ALA A 31 -15.49 0.89 0.60
N PHE A 32 -15.92 0.13 1.60
CA PHE A 32 -15.03 -0.38 2.65
C PHE A 32 -14.00 -1.39 2.11
N SER A 33 -14.37 -2.26 1.17
CA SER A 33 -13.39 -3.18 0.57
C SER A 33 -12.34 -2.42 -0.25
N MET A 34 -12.77 -1.41 -1.03
CA MET A 34 -11.84 -0.59 -1.82
C MET A 34 -10.92 0.22 -0.92
N LEU A 35 -11.46 0.82 0.14
CA LEU A 35 -10.67 1.55 1.14
C LEU A 35 -9.63 0.63 1.79
N GLY A 36 -10.05 -0.55 2.28
CA GLY A 36 -9.13 -1.53 2.88
C GLY A 36 -8.04 -1.95 1.90
N LEU A 37 -8.39 -2.27 0.66
CA LEU A 37 -7.44 -2.71 -0.35
C LEU A 37 -6.42 -1.61 -0.71
N VAL A 38 -6.85 -0.37 -0.92
CA VAL A 38 -5.96 0.75 -1.22
C VAL A 38 -5.05 1.07 -0.04
N THR A 39 -5.61 1.18 1.17
CA THR A 39 -4.82 1.42 2.38
C THR A 39 -3.81 0.30 2.60
N GLY A 40 -4.21 -0.95 2.43
CA GLY A 40 -3.34 -2.12 2.58
C GLY A 40 -2.22 -2.10 1.54
N TYR A 41 -2.55 -1.87 0.27
CA TYR A 41 -1.59 -1.79 -0.82
C TYR A 41 -0.52 -0.73 -0.56
N LEU A 42 -0.93 0.49 -0.21
CA LEU A 42 0.00 1.59 0.12
C LEU A 42 0.88 1.25 1.32
N THR A 43 0.31 0.59 2.33
CA THR A 43 1.02 0.14 3.52
C THR A 43 2.09 -0.90 3.15
N GLY A 44 1.74 -1.91 2.38
CA GLY A 44 2.67 -2.97 1.95
C GLY A 44 3.77 -2.47 1.00
N PHE A 45 3.46 -1.46 0.19
CA PHE A 45 4.42 -0.88 -0.76
C PHE A 45 5.47 0.02 -0.09
N SER A 46 5.16 0.59 1.09
CA SER A 46 6.03 1.55 1.77
C SER A 46 7.18 0.87 2.52
N ARG A 47 8.42 1.33 2.30
CA ARG A 47 9.63 0.91 3.07
C ARG A 47 9.77 1.61 4.43
N SER A 48 9.06 2.72 4.60
CA SER A 48 9.10 3.61 5.77
C SER A 48 8.17 3.08 6.89
N PRO A 49 8.33 3.49 8.17
CA PRO A 49 7.41 3.22 9.29
C PRO A 49 5.95 3.67 9.11
N ALA A 50 5.45 3.86 7.89
CA ALA A 50 4.05 4.10 7.55
C ALA A 50 3.11 3.06 8.19
N VAL A 51 3.57 1.82 8.35
CA VAL A 51 2.84 0.75 9.07
C VAL A 51 2.49 1.17 10.51
N GLY A 52 3.38 1.92 11.17
CA GLY A 52 3.20 2.41 12.53
C GLY A 52 2.10 3.46 12.69
N ALA A 53 1.76 4.20 11.63
CA ALA A 53 0.65 5.16 11.64
C ALA A 53 -0.67 4.53 11.19
N VAL A 54 -0.60 3.57 10.25
CA VAL A 54 -1.79 2.91 9.70
C VAL A 54 -2.48 2.01 10.73
N LEU A 55 -1.72 1.25 11.52
CA LEU A 55 -2.30 0.36 12.53
C LEU A 55 -3.14 1.12 13.58
N PRO A 56 -2.63 2.19 14.24
CA PRO A 56 -3.44 2.99 15.16
C PRO A 56 -4.67 3.61 14.50
N ALA A 57 -4.55 4.08 13.25
CA ALA A 57 -5.68 4.67 12.53
C ALA A 57 -6.79 3.64 12.25
N VAL A 58 -6.41 2.44 11.81
CA VAL A 58 -7.35 1.33 11.58
C VAL A 58 -8.00 0.88 12.88
N LEU A 59 -7.23 0.72 13.96
CA LEU A 59 -7.77 0.37 15.27
C LEU A 59 -8.74 1.43 15.81
N SER A 60 -8.42 2.71 15.61
CA SER A 60 -9.29 3.83 16.00
C SER A 60 -10.60 3.82 15.20
N LEU A 61 -10.53 3.53 13.89
CA LEU A 61 -11.72 3.38 13.06
C LEU A 61 -12.61 2.23 13.54
N VAL A 62 -12.03 1.05 13.79
CA VAL A 62 -12.77 -0.12 14.28
C VAL A 62 -13.37 0.14 15.66
N ALA A 63 -12.62 0.78 16.57
CA ALA A 63 -13.11 1.16 17.89
C ALA A 63 -14.27 2.18 17.80
N GLY A 64 -14.14 3.21 16.96
CA GLY A 64 -15.20 4.18 16.72
C GLY A 64 -16.47 3.54 16.15
N MET A 65 -16.31 2.59 15.22
CA MET A 65 -17.43 1.81 14.69
C MET A 65 -18.08 0.91 15.77
N ALA A 66 -17.29 0.29 16.64
CA ALA A 66 -17.81 -0.52 17.75
C ALA A 66 -18.64 0.31 18.73
N VAL A 67 -18.16 1.49 19.13
CA VAL A 67 -18.89 2.43 20.00
C VAL A 67 -20.16 2.92 19.31
N PHE A 68 -20.09 3.27 18.02
CA PHE A 68 -21.26 3.68 17.25
C PHE A 68 -22.36 2.60 17.21
N LEU A 69 -21.98 1.33 17.16
CA LEU A 69 -22.93 0.22 17.12
C LEU A 69 -23.69 -0.04 18.42
N MET A 70 -23.11 0.30 19.57
CA MET A 70 -23.80 0.12 20.85
C MET A 70 -25.11 0.91 20.92
N GLY A 71 -25.18 2.06 20.25
CA GLY A 71 -26.36 2.93 20.21
C GLY A 71 -27.37 2.65 19.09
N LYS A 72 -27.12 1.68 18.20
CA LYS A 72 -27.92 1.49 16.97
C LYS A 72 -28.69 0.16 16.96
N ASP A 73 -29.76 0.10 16.15
CA ASP A 73 -30.63 -1.08 16.01
C ASP A 73 -29.89 -2.35 15.55
N ALA A 74 -30.40 -3.52 15.95
CA ALA A 74 -29.80 -4.83 15.66
C ALA A 74 -29.53 -5.05 14.16
N ALA A 75 -30.44 -4.63 13.29
CA ALA A 75 -30.25 -4.74 11.84
C ALA A 75 -29.05 -3.93 11.33
N SER A 76 -28.83 -2.73 11.89
CA SER A 76 -27.68 -1.90 11.51
C SER A 76 -26.36 -2.44 12.06
N ARG A 77 -26.39 -3.15 13.19
CA ARG A 77 -25.20 -3.79 13.77
C ARG A 77 -24.60 -4.83 12.83
N THR A 78 -25.42 -5.65 12.20
CA THR A 78 -24.96 -6.67 11.25
C THR A 78 -24.27 -6.05 10.03
N ILE A 79 -24.80 -4.95 9.50
CA ILE A 79 -24.23 -4.28 8.32
C ILE A 79 -22.82 -3.76 8.62
N VAL A 80 -22.66 -3.06 9.74
CA VAL A 80 -21.37 -2.47 10.12
C VAL A 80 -20.35 -3.57 10.46
N ALA A 81 -20.77 -4.64 11.13
CA ALA A 81 -19.90 -5.78 11.41
C ALA A 81 -19.37 -6.43 10.12
N LEU A 82 -20.24 -6.60 9.11
CA LEU A 82 -19.84 -7.09 7.78
C LEU A 82 -18.87 -6.13 7.08
N SER A 83 -19.09 -4.81 7.20
CA SER A 83 -18.17 -3.79 6.64
C SER A 83 -16.78 -3.84 7.26
N VAL A 84 -16.68 -4.00 8.58
CA VAL A 84 -15.38 -4.14 9.27
C VAL A 84 -14.67 -5.43 8.84
N LEU A 85 -15.42 -6.53 8.71
CA LEU A 85 -14.86 -7.81 8.30
C LEU A 85 -14.34 -7.75 6.86
N ILE A 86 -15.11 -7.18 5.93
CA ILE A 86 -14.67 -7.07 4.53
C ILE A 86 -13.52 -6.09 4.36
N PHE A 87 -13.51 -4.99 5.12
CA PHE A 87 -12.39 -4.06 5.19
C PHE A 87 -11.12 -4.77 5.68
N SER A 88 -11.20 -5.54 6.75
CA SER A 88 -10.06 -6.26 7.33
C SER A 88 -9.46 -7.28 6.36
N ILE A 89 -10.30 -8.07 5.69
CA ILE A 89 -9.84 -9.02 4.66
C ILE A 89 -9.18 -8.27 3.50
N SER A 90 -9.81 -7.20 3.01
CA SER A 90 -9.29 -6.41 1.89
C SER A 90 -7.97 -5.72 2.23
N LEU A 91 -7.82 -5.26 3.47
CA LEU A 91 -6.61 -4.66 4.02
C LEU A 91 -5.46 -5.67 3.99
N VAL A 92 -5.67 -6.89 4.51
CA VAL A 92 -4.64 -7.94 4.53
C VAL A 92 -4.22 -8.32 3.11
N LEU A 93 -5.19 -8.51 2.20
CA LEU A 93 -4.90 -8.83 0.80
C LEU A 93 -4.13 -7.72 0.09
N GLY A 94 -4.54 -6.46 0.29
CA GLY A 94 -3.84 -5.29 -0.25
C GLY A 94 -2.41 -5.21 0.27
N THR A 95 -2.21 -5.45 1.57
CA THR A 95 -0.88 -5.39 2.21
C THR A 95 0.04 -6.47 1.66
N GLY A 96 -0.45 -7.71 1.53
CA GLY A 96 0.31 -8.80 0.92
C GLY A 96 0.71 -8.47 -0.52
N TRP A 97 -0.21 -7.92 -1.32
CA TRP A 97 0.11 -7.46 -2.67
C TRP A 97 1.20 -6.39 -2.66
N GLY A 98 1.01 -5.31 -1.92
CA GLY A 98 1.97 -4.20 -1.87
C GLY A 98 3.37 -4.67 -1.51
N ALA A 99 3.46 -5.61 -0.56
CA ALA A 99 4.71 -6.24 -0.16
C ALA A 99 5.37 -7.04 -1.29
N THR A 100 4.59 -7.85 -2.04
CA THR A 100 5.14 -8.59 -3.19
C THR A 100 5.68 -7.69 -4.30
N MET A 101 4.97 -6.59 -4.62
CA MET A 101 5.43 -5.63 -5.63
C MET A 101 6.71 -4.93 -5.19
N ARG A 102 6.82 -4.60 -3.89
CA ARG A 102 8.03 -4.06 -3.30
C ARG A 102 9.19 -5.05 -3.42
N GLN A 103 8.96 -6.32 -3.10
CA GLN A 103 9.97 -7.36 -3.21
C GLN A 103 10.45 -7.53 -4.66
N THR A 104 9.54 -7.61 -5.63
CA THR A 104 9.91 -7.70 -7.05
C THR A 104 10.72 -6.48 -7.51
N ALA A 105 10.40 -5.28 -7.02
CA ALA A 105 11.17 -4.08 -7.31
C ALA A 105 12.59 -4.11 -6.68
N GLU A 106 12.73 -4.67 -5.48
CA GLU A 106 14.03 -4.87 -4.80
C GLU A 106 14.87 -5.93 -5.51
N ASP A 107 14.25 -7.05 -5.91
CA ASP A 107 14.90 -8.12 -6.67
C ASP A 107 15.39 -7.59 -8.04
N TYR A 108 14.57 -6.79 -8.71
CA TYR A 108 14.96 -6.17 -9.98
C TYR A 108 16.11 -5.17 -9.79
N ALA A 109 16.09 -4.37 -8.72
CA ALA A 109 17.15 -3.41 -8.43
C ALA A 109 18.48 -4.08 -8.10
N THR A 110 18.44 -5.29 -7.55
CA THR A 110 19.63 -6.09 -7.19
C THR A 110 20.06 -7.03 -8.32
N SER A 111 19.33 -7.10 -9.42
CA SER A 111 19.67 -7.96 -10.55
C SER A 111 21.04 -7.60 -11.14
N GLU A 112 21.84 -8.62 -11.46
CA GLU A 112 23.21 -8.44 -11.98
C GLU A 112 23.25 -7.57 -13.24
N THR A 113 22.22 -7.67 -14.08
CA THR A 113 22.07 -6.85 -15.29
C THR A 113 21.93 -5.37 -14.96
N VAL A 114 21.12 -5.02 -13.96
CA VAL A 114 20.92 -3.62 -13.54
C VAL A 114 22.18 -3.09 -12.85
N LEU A 115 22.86 -3.92 -12.06
CA LEU A 115 24.13 -3.54 -11.43
C LEU A 115 25.23 -3.29 -12.46
N LYS A 116 25.36 -4.15 -13.48
CA LYS A 116 26.32 -3.95 -14.59
C LYS A 116 26.01 -2.67 -15.36
N GLN A 117 24.75 -2.41 -15.69
CA GLN A 117 24.37 -1.17 -16.36
C GLN A 117 24.69 0.06 -15.51
N ARG A 118 24.40 0.03 -14.21
CA ARG A 118 24.75 1.12 -13.29
C ARG A 118 26.27 1.33 -13.20
N ALA A 119 27.04 0.25 -13.13
CA ALA A 119 28.51 0.33 -13.09
C ALA A 119 29.10 0.93 -14.39
N LEU A 120 28.56 0.55 -15.55
CA LEU A 120 28.97 1.12 -16.83
C LEU A 120 28.65 2.61 -16.92
N VAL A 121 27.43 3.01 -16.54
CA VAL A 121 27.02 4.42 -16.51
C VAL A 121 27.89 5.21 -15.52
N GLU A 122 28.20 4.65 -14.35
CA GLU A 122 29.07 5.31 -13.38
C GLU A 122 30.51 5.45 -13.88
N ALA A 123 31.03 4.46 -14.61
CA ALA A 123 32.34 4.53 -15.25
C ALA A 123 32.38 5.61 -16.35
N GLU A 124 31.37 5.66 -17.21
CA GLU A 124 31.25 6.68 -18.27
C GLU A 124 31.17 8.10 -17.70
N ILE A 125 30.37 8.29 -16.65
CA ILE A 125 30.29 9.57 -15.94
C ILE A 125 31.65 9.96 -15.36
N ARG A 126 32.42 9.00 -14.85
CA ARG A 126 33.75 9.26 -14.30
C ARG A 126 34.73 9.71 -15.38
N GLU A 127 34.82 8.98 -16.49
CA GLU A 127 35.68 9.34 -17.62
C GLU A 127 35.33 10.72 -18.18
N PHE A 128 34.03 11.01 -18.35
CA PHE A 128 33.56 12.31 -18.82
C PHE A 128 33.95 13.45 -17.87
N ARG A 129 33.90 13.23 -16.56
CA ARG A 129 34.33 14.22 -15.55
C ARG A 129 35.83 14.45 -15.58
N GLU A 130 36.62 13.38 -15.68
CA GLU A 130 38.08 13.48 -15.78
C GLU A 130 38.50 14.26 -17.03
N ALA A 131 37.82 14.06 -18.15
CA ALA A 131 38.03 14.83 -19.37
C ALA A 131 37.72 16.34 -19.20
N LEU A 132 36.82 16.69 -18.29
CA LEU A 132 36.51 18.08 -17.92
C LEU A 132 37.40 18.65 -16.82
N GLY A 133 38.36 17.88 -16.29
CA GLY A 133 39.19 18.30 -15.15
C GLY A 133 38.42 18.41 -13.82
N LEU A 134 37.26 17.77 -13.73
CA LEU A 134 36.44 17.74 -12.52
C LEU A 134 36.87 16.58 -11.61
N PRO A 135 36.76 16.70 -10.28
CA PRO A 135 37.10 15.63 -9.36
C PRO A 135 36.23 14.38 -9.58
N ALA A 136 36.82 13.19 -9.42
CA ALA A 136 36.19 11.90 -9.76
C ALA A 136 34.93 11.56 -8.95
N ARG A 137 34.78 12.13 -7.76
CA ARG A 137 33.57 12.02 -6.94
C ARG A 137 33.21 13.41 -6.43
N PHE A 138 31.92 13.69 -6.25
CA PHE A 138 31.54 14.73 -5.33
C PHE A 138 31.98 14.25 -3.95
N GLU A 139 33.05 14.81 -3.41
CA GLU A 139 33.20 14.85 -1.95
C GLU A 139 31.99 15.67 -1.49
N VAL A 140 30.92 14.94 -1.15
CA VAL A 140 29.88 15.53 -0.32
C VAL A 140 30.62 15.84 0.96
N GLU A 141 30.99 17.10 1.14
CA GLU A 141 31.59 17.62 2.35
C GLU A 141 30.55 17.36 3.44
N THR A 142 30.61 16.18 4.05
CA THR A 142 29.73 15.79 5.13
C THR A 142 30.12 16.70 6.27
N ASN A 143 29.38 17.81 6.39
CA ASN A 143 29.54 18.80 7.43
C ASN A 143 29.18 18.13 8.76
N THR A 144 30.13 17.37 9.31
CA THR A 144 30.09 16.75 10.64
C THR A 144 30.50 17.75 11.72
N LYS A 145 30.61 19.04 11.40
CA LYS A 145 30.76 20.10 12.39
C LYS A 145 29.37 20.62 12.79
N SER A 146 29.18 20.76 14.10
CA SER A 146 28.02 21.36 14.77
C SER A 146 26.90 20.40 15.15
N THR A 147 27.16 19.60 16.18
CA THR A 147 26.37 19.61 17.44
C THR A 147 27.17 18.83 18.49
N GLU A 148 28.18 19.50 19.04
CA GLU A 148 28.54 19.32 20.46
C GLU A 148 27.72 20.33 21.28
#